data_AF-A0AAJ0U7P5-F1
#
_entry.id   AF-A0AAJ0U7P5-F1
#
_cell.length_a   1.000
_cell.length_b   1.000
_cell.length_c   1.000
_cell.angle_alpha   90.00
_cell.angle_beta   90.00
_cell.angle_gamma   90.00
#
_symmetry.space_group_name_H-M   'P 1'
#
loop_
_entity.id
_entity.type
_entity.pdbx_description
1 polymer ?
#
loop_
_entity_poly.entity_id
_entity_poly.type
_entity_poly.pdbx_seq_one_letter_code
_entity_poly.pdbx_strand_id
1 'polypeptide(L)' 'MATNLVVRNVDAEVVQALKQAAAAHGRSAEAEHREILRNALSRPPRRSFAEVLASMPDVGTDEDFARHPNSA' A
#
# COMPACT_ATOMS: atom_id res chain seq x y z
N MET A 1 -2.74 -21.33 -14.32
CA MET A 1 -3.66 -20.77 -15.33
C MET A 1 -3.20 -19.35 -15.62
N ALA A 2 -2.70 -19.03 -16.81
CA ALA A 2 -2.32 -17.65 -17.14
C ALA A 2 -3.59 -16.83 -17.43
N THR A 3 -3.85 -15.81 -16.62
CA THR A 3 -5.01 -14.91 -16.79
C THR A 3 -4.56 -13.64 -17.51
N ASN A 4 -4.94 -13.51 -18.79
CA ASN A 4 -4.68 -12.31 -19.58
C ASN A 4 -5.81 -11.28 -19.34
N LEU A 5 -5.44 -10.04 -19.06
CA LEU A 5 -6.37 -8.92 -18.85
C LEU A 5 -6.15 -7.88 -19.96
N VAL A 6 -7.20 -7.56 -20.70
CA VAL A 6 -7.16 -6.55 -21.78
C VAL A 6 -8.05 -5.38 -21.37
N VAL A 7 -7.44 -4.22 -21.15
CA VAL A 7 -8.17 -2.98 -20.88
C VAL A 7 -8.38 -2.26 -22.21
N ARG A 8 -9.64 -1.96 -22.54
CA ARG A 8 -10.03 -1.22 -23.75
C ARG A 8 -10.53 0.16 -23.37
N ASN A 9 -10.50 1.08 -24.32
CA ASN A 9 -11.00 2.46 -24.17
C ASN A 9 -10.32 3.23 -23.03
N VAL A 10 -8.98 3.21 -23.00
CA VAL A 10 -8.17 3.96 -22.05
C VAL A 10 -7.87 5.33 -22.65
N ASP A 11 -8.01 6.39 -21.85
CA ASP A 11 -7.71 7.75 -22.27
C ASP A 11 -6.25 7.89 -22.73
N ALA A 12 -6.05 8.66 -23.80
CA ALA A 12 -4.73 8.84 -24.40
C ALA A 12 -3.71 9.41 -23.41
N GLU A 13 -4.15 10.28 -22.50
CA GLU A 13 -3.31 10.85 -21.44
C GLU A 13 -2.79 9.78 -20.48
N VAL A 14 -3.65 8.82 -20.10
CA VAL A 14 -3.27 7.69 -19.22
C VAL A 14 -2.27 6.79 -19.92
N VAL A 15 -2.44 6.53 -21.22
CA VAL A 15 -1.48 5.73 -22.00
C VAL A 15 -0.13 6.44 -22.10
N GLN A 16 -0.11 7.77 -22.25
CA GLN A 16 1.14 8.55 -22.26
C GLN A 16 1.84 8.54 -20.91
N ALA A 17 1.11 8.76 -19.81
CA ALA A 17 1.64 8.69 -18.46
C ALA A 17 2.22 7.30 -18.15
N LEU A 18 1.53 6.23 -18.57
CA LEU A 18 1.99 4.86 -18.41
C LEU A 18 3.30 4.60 -19.18
N LYS A 19 3.42 5.10 -20.42
CA LYS A 19 4.64 4.98 -21.22
C LYS A 19 5.82 5.73 -20.57
N GLN A 20 5.58 6.93 -20.05
CA GLN A 20 6.60 7.71 -19.36
C GLN A 20 7.07 7.00 -18.07
N ALA A 21 6.14 6.49 -17.27
CA ALA A 21 6.45 5.72 -16.07
C ALA A 21 7.24 4.44 -16.41
N ALA A 22 6.83 3.71 -17.45
CA ALA A 22 7.52 2.52 -17.91
C ALA A 22 8.96 2.83 -18.36
N ALA A 23 9.16 3.93 -19.11
CA ALA A 23 10.48 4.39 -19.52
C ALA A 23 11.36 4.78 -18.31
N ALA A 24 10.78 5.49 -17.32
CA ALA A 24 11.49 5.87 -16.10
C ALA A 24 11.93 4.66 -15.26
N HIS A 25 11.11 3.60 -15.22
CA HIS A 25 11.42 2.37 -14.49
C HIS A 25 12.21 1.34 -15.31
N GLY A 26 12.52 1.63 -16.59
CA GLY A 26 13.25 0.72 -17.47
C GLY A 26 12.47 -0.56 -17.82
N ARG A 27 11.13 -0.48 -17.83
CA ARG A 27 10.22 -1.62 -18.06
C ARG A 27 9.40 -1.43 -19.33
N SER A 28 8.84 -2.54 -19.84
CA SER A 28 7.81 -2.44 -20.88
C SER A 28 6.51 -1.88 -20.28
N ALA A 29 5.69 -1.23 -21.12
CA ALA A 29 4.40 -0.69 -20.70
C ALA A 29 3.49 -1.75 -20.06
N GLU A 30 3.55 -3.00 -20.54
CA GLU A 30 2.81 -4.12 -19.95
C GLU A 30 3.34 -4.49 -18.55
N ALA A 31 4.66 -4.53 -18.37
CA ALA A 31 5.25 -4.84 -17.07
C ALA A 31 4.94 -3.75 -16.04
N GLU A 32 5.00 -2.48 -16.43
CA GLU A 32 4.60 -1.35 -15.59
C GLU A 32 3.10 -1.41 -15.24
N HIS A 33 2.26 -1.74 -16.22
CA HIS A 33 0.82 -1.92 -16.01
C HIS A 33 0.53 -3.01 -14.97
N ARG A 34 1.20 -4.17 -15.08
CA ARG A 34 1.05 -5.25 -14.09
C ARG A 34 1.50 -4.81 -12.70
N GLU A 35 2.57 -4.01 -12.61
CA GLU A 35 3.07 -3.54 -11.32
C GLU A 35 2.14 -2.51 -10.67
N ILE A 36 1.54 -1.62 -11.46
CA ILE A 36 0.51 -0.69 -11.00
C ILE A 36 -0.71 -1.46 -10.48
N LEU A 37 -1.19 -2.46 -11.24
CA LEU A 37 -2.31 -3.29 -10.80
C LEU A 37 -1.97 -4.07 -9.52
N ARG A 38 -0.77 -4.64 -9.43
CA ARG A 38 -0.29 -5.31 -8.21
C ARG A 38 -0.24 -4.33 -7.04
N ASN A 39 0.31 -3.14 -7.22
CA ASN A 39 0.37 -2.15 -6.15
C ASN A 39 -1.00 -1.60 -5.73
N ALA A 40 -1.95 -1.50 -6.67
CA ALA A 40 -3.31 -1.07 -6.37
C ALA A 40 -4.12 -2.15 -5.65
N LEU A 41 -4.00 -3.41 -6.08
CA LEU A 41 -4.86 -4.52 -5.65
C LEU A 41 -4.23 -5.41 -4.55
N SER A 42 -2.91 -5.48 -4.46
CA SER A 42 -2.19 -6.25 -3.42
C SER A 42 -1.92 -5.46 -2.16
N ARG A 43 -2.39 -4.21 -2.06
CA ARG A 43 -2.39 -3.50 -0.78
C ARG A 43 -3.32 -4.25 0.17
N PRO A 44 -2.84 -4.72 1.33
CA PRO A 44 -3.74 -5.24 2.35
C PRO A 44 -4.79 -4.15 2.65
N PRO A 45 -6.04 -4.53 2.98
CA PRO A 45 -7.07 -3.56 3.31
C PRO A 45 -6.48 -2.57 4.32
N ARG A 46 -6.59 -1.27 4.00
CA ARG A 46 -6.11 -0.22 4.89
C ARG A 46 -6.86 -0.36 6.20
N ARG A 47 -6.22 -0.99 7.18
CA ARG A 47 -6.73 -1.00 8.55
C ARG A 47 -6.63 0.42 9.05
N SER A 48 -7.74 0.95 9.52
CA SER A 48 -7.75 2.24 10.18
C SER A 48 -6.82 2.19 11.41
N PHE A 49 -6.25 3.34 11.78
CA PHE A 49 -5.44 3.43 12.99
C PHE A 49 -6.19 2.88 14.22
N ALA A 50 -7.51 3.13 14.28
CA ALA A 50 -8.40 2.59 15.31
C ALA A 50 -8.49 1.04 15.29
N GLU A 51 -8.62 0.41 14.11
CA GLU A 51 -8.63 -1.05 14.00
C GLU A 51 -7.30 -1.69 14.38
N VAL A 52 -6.18 -1.00 14.17
CA VAL A 52 -4.87 -1.46 14.60
C VAL A 52 -4.79 -1.42 16.12
N LEU A 53 -5.16 -0.30 16.75
CA LEU A 53 -5.20 -0.15 18.21
C LEU A 53 -6.14 -1.17 18.86
N ALA A 54 -7.33 -1.39 18.31
CA ALA A 54 -8.30 -2.35 18.84
C ALA A 54 -7.84 -3.82 18.73
N SER A 55 -6.86 -4.10 17.86
CA SER A 55 -6.27 -5.44 17.74
C SER A 55 -4.99 -5.63 18.55
N MET A 56 -4.48 -4.57 19.19
CA MET A 56 -3.34 -4.71 20.07
C MET A 56 -3.78 -5.58 21.25
N PRO A 57 -3.04 -6.67 21.55
CA PRO A 57 -3.31 -7.45 22.75
C PRO A 57 -3.12 -6.56 23.98
N ASP A 58 -3.97 -6.75 24.99
CA ASP A 58 -3.82 -6.09 26.28
C ASP A 58 -2.55 -6.62 26.95
N VAL A 59 -1.48 -5.83 26.88
CA VAL A 59 -0.13 -6.22 27.31
C VAL A 59 0.16 -5.68 28.71
N GLY A 60 -0.54 -6.24 29.69
CA GLY A 60 -0.19 -6.09 31.10
C GLY A 60 -0.70 -4.80 31.75
N THR A 61 0.01 -4.37 32.79
CA THR A 61 -0.46 -3.40 33.80
C THR A 61 0.02 -1.96 33.57
N ASP A 62 0.63 -1.68 32.42
CA ASP A 62 1.22 -0.37 32.07
C ASP A 62 2.17 0.17 33.16
N GLU A 63 2.85 -0.71 33.90
CA GLU A 63 3.75 -0.36 35.00
C GLU A 63 4.95 0.48 34.53
N ASP A 64 5.37 0.29 33.29
CA ASP A 64 6.40 1.06 32.59
C ASP A 64 5.96 2.50 32.24
N PHE A 65 4.66 2.76 32.20
CA PHE A 65 4.10 4.11 32.02
C PHE A 65 3.83 4.82 33.35
N ALA A 66 4.09 4.17 34.49
CA ALA A 66 3.91 4.78 35.80
C ALA A 66 4.82 6.01 35.96
N ARG A 67 4.20 7.19 36.06
CA ARG A 67 4.95 8.43 36.30
C ARG A 67 5.46 8.41 37.74
N HIS A 68 6.73 8.08 37.92
CA HIS A 68 7.38 8.26 39.21
C HIS A 68 7.48 9.76 39.52
N PRO A 69 6.97 10.22 40.68
CA PRO A 69 7.22 11.58 41.12
C PRO A 69 8.72 11.75 41.33
N ASN A 70 9.29 12.73 40.64
CA ASN A 70 10.69 13.10 40.79
C ASN A 70 10.91 13.50 42.26
N SER A 71 11.76 12.75 42.97
CA SER A 71 12.09 13.09 44.37
C SER A 71 12.82 14.43 44.36
N ALA A 72 12.25 15.40 45.06
CA ALA A 72 12.92 16.67 45.40
C ALA A 72 14.02 16.45 46.42
#